data_AF-A0A9E7IUS6-F1
#
_entry.id   AF-A0A9E7IUS6-F1
#
_cell.length_a   1.000
_cell.length_b   1.000
_cell.length_c   1.000
_cell.angle_alpha   90.00
_cell.angle_beta   90.00
_cell.angle_gamma   90.00
#
_symmetry.space_group_name_H-M   'P 1'
#
loop_
_entity.id
_entity.type
_entity.pdbx_description
1 polymer ?
#
loop_
_entity_poly.entity_id
_entity_poly.type
_entity_poly.pdbx_seq_one_letter_code
_entity_poly.pdbx_strand_id
1 'polypeptide(L)'
;MIKIATAECFTHGKIGRELHAIAQGYTGNFGRDYIENPESYGNFNYNELSVTCSLFIPTIEAVKSVLQIENPPEPTTLIKGIKCYNEAEDKKVSKIMAEAVKKITDCDIAIGTTAGIGRGGIAIVTNDYTIITTSDIASDLRENNSEELFQRQENGIEKCVKILLFLLNDDFDSIESMNNIKIIEK
;
A
#
# COMPACT_ATOMS: atom_id res chain seq x y z
N MET A 1 -12.95 -12.88 10.59
CA MET A 1 -12.57 -12.17 9.35
C MET A 1 -11.57 -11.09 9.71
N ILE A 2 -10.45 -11.04 9.00
CA ILE A 2 -9.42 -10.00 9.12
C ILE A 2 -9.85 -8.82 8.25
N LYS A 3 -10.12 -7.68 8.86
CA LYS A 3 -10.50 -6.43 8.21
C LYS A 3 -9.26 -5.72 7.67
N ILE A 4 -9.30 -5.33 6.40
CA ILE A 4 -8.23 -4.59 5.72
C ILE A 4 -8.75 -3.27 5.18
N ALA A 5 -7.99 -2.18 5.37
CA ALA A 5 -8.29 -0.90 4.74
C ALA A 5 -7.04 -0.32 4.07
N THR A 6 -7.21 0.37 2.94
CA THR A 6 -6.08 0.99 2.22
C THR A 6 -6.31 2.49 2.00
N ALA A 7 -5.24 3.26 2.13
CA ALA A 7 -5.12 4.65 1.71
C ALA A 7 -3.98 4.75 0.70
N GLU A 8 -4.34 4.86 -0.57
CA GLU A 8 -3.44 4.68 -1.69
C GLU A 8 -3.25 5.98 -2.48
N CYS A 9 -2.04 6.19 -2.99
CA CYS A 9 -1.77 7.22 -4.00
C CYS A 9 -1.34 6.56 -5.29
N PHE A 10 -0.03 6.28 -5.46
CA PHE A 10 0.53 5.82 -6.74
C PHE A 10 0.03 4.44 -7.17
N THR A 11 -0.59 3.67 -6.27
CA THR A 11 -1.20 2.36 -6.55
C THR A 11 -2.70 2.46 -6.91
N HIS A 12 -3.30 3.65 -6.89
CA HIS A 12 -4.63 3.94 -7.44
C HIS A 12 -5.80 3.11 -6.86
N GLY A 13 -5.69 2.62 -5.62
CA GLY A 13 -6.73 1.78 -5.01
C GLY A 13 -6.70 0.33 -5.49
N LYS A 14 -5.72 -0.03 -6.32
CA LYS A 14 -5.60 -1.36 -6.93
C LYS A 14 -5.16 -2.42 -5.91
N ILE A 15 -4.44 -2.06 -4.85
CA ILE A 15 -4.11 -3.04 -3.79
C ILE A 15 -5.39 -3.50 -3.09
N GLY A 16 -6.24 -2.58 -2.65
CA GLY A 16 -7.51 -2.95 -2.02
C GLY A 16 -8.43 -3.74 -2.95
N ARG A 17 -8.45 -3.42 -4.26
CA ARG A 17 -9.17 -4.21 -5.27
C ARG A 17 -8.62 -5.63 -5.37
N GLU A 18 -7.31 -5.78 -5.48
CA GLU A 18 -6.64 -7.08 -5.61
C GLU A 18 -6.94 -7.98 -4.40
N LEU A 19 -6.83 -7.42 -3.19
CA LEU A 19 -7.13 -8.13 -1.94
C LEU A 19 -8.61 -8.50 -1.80
N HIS A 20 -9.51 -7.70 -2.38
CA HIS A 20 -10.92 -8.06 -2.46
C HIS A 20 -11.13 -9.24 -3.42
N ALA A 21 -10.51 -9.22 -4.60
CA ALA A 21 -10.62 -10.30 -5.59
C ALA A 21 -10.06 -11.64 -5.07
N ILE A 22 -8.80 -11.65 -4.63
CA ILE A 22 -8.42 -12.08 -3.28
C ILE A 22 -9.40 -12.95 -2.49
N ALA A 23 -10.00 -12.27 -1.51
CA ALA A 23 -10.92 -12.79 -0.52
C ALA A 23 -12.20 -13.42 -1.08
N GLN A 24 -12.64 -12.98 -2.27
CA GLN A 24 -13.88 -13.47 -2.88
C GLN A 24 -13.66 -14.62 -3.87
N GLY A 25 -12.40 -14.99 -4.14
CA GLY A 25 -12.09 -16.01 -5.14
C GLY A 25 -12.49 -15.62 -6.57
N TYR A 26 -12.48 -14.33 -6.90
CA TYR A 26 -12.88 -13.86 -8.23
C TYR A 26 -11.89 -14.29 -9.32
N THR A 27 -12.44 -14.60 -10.50
CA THR A 27 -11.70 -15.05 -11.68
C THR A 27 -12.09 -14.25 -12.93
N GLY A 28 -11.30 -14.38 -14.00
CA GLY A 28 -11.52 -13.66 -15.26
C GLY A 28 -11.27 -12.15 -15.12
N ASN A 29 -11.97 -11.34 -15.94
CA ASN A 29 -11.75 -9.89 -16.02
C ASN A 29 -12.11 -9.09 -14.74
N PHE A 30 -12.77 -9.74 -13.79
CA PHE A 30 -13.10 -9.16 -12.48
C PHE A 30 -12.23 -9.77 -11.35
N GLY A 31 -11.31 -10.66 -11.71
CA GLY A 31 -10.41 -11.34 -10.81
C GLY A 31 -9.19 -10.51 -10.43
N ARG A 32 -8.22 -11.27 -9.91
CA ARG A 32 -6.89 -10.81 -9.50
C ARG A 32 -5.96 -10.63 -10.70
N ASP A 33 -5.19 -9.55 -10.70
CA ASP A 33 -4.29 -9.18 -11.81
C ASP A 33 -2.81 -9.40 -11.46
N TYR A 34 -2.46 -9.43 -10.17
CA TYR A 34 -1.06 -9.38 -9.69
C TYR A 34 -0.60 -10.69 -9.06
N ILE A 35 -1.51 -11.47 -8.46
CA ILE A 35 -1.18 -12.75 -7.83
C ILE A 35 -1.91 -13.89 -8.54
N GLU A 36 -1.20 -14.72 -9.29
CA GLU A 36 -1.82 -15.85 -9.99
C GLU A 36 -2.31 -16.95 -9.05
N ASN A 37 -1.56 -17.26 -8.00
CA ASN A 37 -1.88 -18.33 -7.05
C ASN A 37 -1.57 -17.93 -5.58
N PRO A 38 -2.51 -17.34 -4.84
CA PRO A 38 -2.34 -17.03 -3.42
C PRO A 38 -2.02 -18.26 -2.56
N GLU A 39 -2.51 -19.45 -2.91
CA GLU A 39 -2.26 -20.68 -2.16
C GLU A 39 -0.79 -21.11 -2.21
N SER A 40 0.02 -20.58 -3.15
CA SER A 40 1.46 -20.86 -3.16
C SER A 40 2.23 -20.15 -2.05
N TYR A 41 1.60 -19.21 -1.32
CA TYR A 41 2.20 -18.46 -0.22
C TYR A 41 2.02 -19.16 1.14
N GLY A 42 1.19 -20.19 1.21
CA GLY A 42 0.98 -20.99 2.42
C GLY A 42 -0.48 -21.42 2.60
N ASN A 43 -0.83 -21.78 3.83
CA ASN A 43 -2.12 -22.40 4.17
C ASN A 43 -3.18 -21.43 4.73
N PHE A 44 -2.90 -20.12 4.74
CA PHE A 44 -3.87 -19.13 5.21
C PHE A 44 -5.15 -19.16 4.37
N ASN A 45 -6.31 -19.20 5.03
CA ASN A 45 -7.60 -19.17 4.35
C ASN A 45 -7.97 -17.74 3.94
N TYR A 46 -7.65 -17.34 2.71
CA TYR A 46 -7.89 -15.99 2.22
C TYR A 46 -9.36 -15.54 2.20
N ASN A 47 -10.32 -16.47 2.28
CA ASN A 47 -11.75 -16.13 2.43
C ASN A 47 -12.05 -15.46 3.78
N GLU A 48 -11.10 -15.48 4.73
CA GLU A 48 -11.22 -14.76 5.99
C GLU A 48 -10.91 -13.27 5.86
N LEU A 49 -10.39 -12.81 4.72
CA LEU A 49 -10.12 -11.39 4.50
C LEU A 49 -11.41 -10.62 4.18
N SER A 50 -11.49 -9.39 4.65
CA SER A 50 -12.58 -8.47 4.31
C SER A 50 -12.01 -7.08 4.09
N VAL A 51 -12.15 -6.53 2.88
CA VAL A 51 -11.69 -5.17 2.57
C VAL A 51 -12.78 -4.18 2.98
N THR A 52 -12.51 -3.38 4.02
CA THR A 52 -13.41 -2.35 4.54
C THR A 52 -13.50 -1.18 3.58
N CYS A 53 -12.36 -0.69 3.08
CA CYS A 53 -12.31 0.35 2.06
C CYS A 53 -10.97 0.33 1.32
N SER A 54 -10.98 0.87 0.10
CA SER A 54 -9.79 1.18 -0.69
C SER A 54 -9.91 2.61 -1.17
N LEU A 55 -9.08 3.50 -0.63
CA LEU A 55 -9.20 4.94 -0.84
C LEU A 55 -8.08 5.44 -1.74
N PHE A 56 -8.41 6.03 -2.89
CA PHE A 56 -7.44 6.79 -3.68
C PHE A 56 -7.37 8.24 -3.18
N ILE A 57 -6.28 8.59 -2.47
CA ILE A 57 -6.10 9.86 -1.76
C ILE A 57 -4.87 10.60 -2.32
N PRO A 58 -4.87 11.11 -3.55
CA PRO A 58 -3.69 11.74 -4.14
C PRO A 58 -3.40 13.15 -3.59
N THR A 59 -4.43 13.91 -3.20
CA THR A 59 -4.27 15.32 -2.82
C THR A 59 -3.99 15.51 -1.34
N ILE A 60 -3.28 16.59 -0.99
CA ILE A 60 -3.06 16.97 0.41
C ILE A 60 -4.37 17.31 1.14
N GLU A 61 -5.35 17.86 0.41
CA GLU A 61 -6.68 18.17 0.95
C GLU A 61 -7.42 16.91 1.37
N ALA A 62 -7.41 15.86 0.57
CA ALA A 62 -8.05 14.59 0.91
C ALA A 62 -7.34 13.88 2.08
N VAL A 63 -6.02 14.05 2.24
CA VAL A 63 -5.30 13.62 3.45
C VAL A 63 -5.85 14.32 4.70
N LYS A 64 -6.16 15.62 4.61
CA LYS A 64 -6.74 16.38 5.73
C LYS A 64 -8.19 16.01 6.00
N SER A 65 -9.03 15.98 4.97
CA SER A 65 -10.48 15.87 5.12
C SER A 65 -10.97 14.42 5.26
N VAL A 66 -10.41 13.48 4.48
CA VAL A 66 -10.85 12.08 4.47
C VAL A 66 -10.10 11.27 5.53
N LEU A 67 -8.77 11.38 5.58
CA LEU A 67 -7.96 10.67 6.57
C LEU A 67 -7.90 11.39 7.93
N GLN A 68 -8.49 12.58 8.05
CA GLN A 68 -8.58 13.36 9.29
C GLN A 68 -7.21 13.67 9.92
N ILE A 69 -6.20 13.88 9.07
CA ILE A 69 -4.86 14.27 9.51
C ILE A 69 -4.79 15.80 9.51
N GLU A 70 -4.82 16.41 10.70
CA GLU A 70 -4.84 17.88 10.83
C GLU A 70 -3.59 18.55 10.22
N ASN A 71 -2.41 18.00 10.55
CA ASN A 71 -1.10 18.55 10.16
C ASN A 71 -0.29 17.50 9.38
N PRO A 72 -0.66 17.18 8.12
CA PRO A 72 0.09 16.23 7.33
C PRO A 72 1.47 16.82 6.99
N PRO A 73 2.50 15.98 6.77
CA PRO A 73 3.81 16.46 6.34
C PRO A 73 3.70 17.31 5.07
N GLU A 74 4.35 18.48 5.09
CA GLU A 74 4.39 19.37 3.93
C GLU A 74 5.14 18.68 2.77
N PRO A 75 4.56 18.64 1.56
CA PRO A 75 5.21 18.02 0.42
C PRO A 75 6.36 18.86 -0.12
N THR A 76 7.39 18.18 -0.61
CA THR A 76 8.50 18.81 -1.33
C THR A 76 7.98 19.68 -2.48
N THR A 77 6.95 19.21 -3.19
CA THR A 77 6.24 20.01 -4.19
C THR A 77 4.77 19.60 -4.33
N LEU A 78 3.96 20.51 -4.88
CA LEU A 78 2.56 20.25 -5.22
C LEU A 78 2.35 20.30 -6.73
N ILE A 79 1.81 19.23 -7.30
CA ILE A 79 1.45 19.16 -8.73
C ILE A 79 -0.07 19.19 -8.82
N LYS A 80 -0.67 20.35 -9.10
CA LYS A 80 -2.14 20.50 -9.17
C LYS A 80 -2.84 19.98 -7.89
N GLY A 81 -2.24 20.23 -6.71
CA GLY A 81 -2.74 19.76 -5.41
C GLY A 81 -2.34 18.33 -5.02
N ILE A 82 -1.74 17.56 -5.93
CA ILE A 82 -1.16 16.24 -5.66
C ILE A 82 0.13 16.43 -4.87
N LYS A 83 0.25 15.70 -3.75
CA LYS A 83 1.44 15.72 -2.90
C LYS A 83 2.58 14.95 -3.55
N CYS A 84 3.75 15.57 -3.64
CA CYS A 84 4.96 14.97 -4.17
C CYS A 84 6.09 15.13 -3.16
N TYR A 85 6.59 14.01 -2.67
CA TYR A 85 7.63 13.89 -1.64
C TYR A 85 8.90 13.27 -2.24
N ASN A 86 10.02 13.38 -1.54
CA ASN A 86 11.14 12.48 -1.79
C ASN A 86 10.91 11.10 -1.14
N GLU A 87 11.70 10.09 -1.50
CA GLU A 87 11.51 8.72 -1.01
C GLU A 87 11.50 8.59 0.54
N ALA A 88 12.34 9.34 1.25
CA ALA A 88 12.39 9.28 2.71
C ALA A 88 11.10 9.83 3.35
N GLU A 89 10.58 10.92 2.79
CA GLU A 89 9.29 11.49 3.15
C GLU A 89 8.13 10.58 2.75
N ASP A 90 8.17 9.95 1.57
CA ASP A 90 7.15 9.00 1.12
C ASP A 90 7.03 7.82 2.09
N LYS A 91 8.14 7.26 2.58
CA LYS A 91 8.12 6.19 3.62
C LYS A 91 7.46 6.66 4.93
N LYS A 92 7.65 7.92 5.30
CA LYS A 92 7.03 8.51 6.49
C LYS A 92 5.54 8.74 6.27
N VAL A 93 5.17 9.31 5.13
CA VAL A 93 3.79 9.64 4.78
C VAL A 93 2.96 8.37 4.55
N SER A 94 3.51 7.34 3.92
CA SER A 94 2.82 6.05 3.74
C SER A 94 2.44 5.45 5.09
N LYS A 95 3.35 5.47 6.08
CA LYS A 95 3.06 5.04 7.45
C LYS A 95 1.95 5.88 8.08
N ILE A 96 2.04 7.21 8.01
CA ILE A 96 1.01 8.12 8.57
C ILE A 96 -0.36 7.84 7.95
N MET A 97 -0.42 7.64 6.63
CA MET A 97 -1.66 7.31 5.92
C MET A 97 -2.23 5.95 6.35
N ALA A 98 -1.37 4.94 6.51
CA ALA A 98 -1.77 3.61 7.00
C ALA A 98 -2.33 3.69 8.44
N GLU A 99 -1.65 4.41 9.34
CA GLU A 99 -2.11 4.60 10.72
C GLU A 99 -3.44 5.36 10.77
N ALA A 100 -3.59 6.38 9.93
CA ALA A 100 -4.84 7.15 9.83
C ALA A 100 -6.00 6.30 9.32
N VAL A 101 -5.81 5.53 8.23
CA VAL A 101 -6.88 4.67 7.71
C VAL A 101 -7.23 3.54 8.69
N LYS A 102 -6.24 3.01 9.42
CA LYS A 102 -6.48 2.06 10.52
C LYS A 102 -7.38 2.66 11.58
N LYS A 103 -7.08 3.88 12.03
CA LYS A 103 -7.83 4.58 13.08
C LYS A 103 -9.28 4.86 12.67
N ILE A 104 -9.52 5.33 11.44
CA ILE A 104 -10.88 5.70 11.01
C ILE A 104 -11.76 4.47 10.73
N THR A 105 -11.17 3.33 10.38
CA THR A 105 -11.92 2.11 10.01
C THR A 105 -11.95 1.03 11.08
N ASP A 106 -11.10 1.15 12.11
CA ASP A 106 -10.88 0.11 13.12
C ASP A 106 -10.58 -1.25 12.47
N CYS A 107 -9.74 -1.27 11.42
CA CYS A 107 -9.36 -2.49 10.72
C CYS A 107 -8.16 -3.19 11.39
N ASP A 108 -7.97 -4.47 11.10
CA ASP A 108 -6.88 -5.28 11.65
C ASP A 108 -5.56 -4.95 10.95
N ILE A 109 -5.60 -4.79 9.63
CA ILE A 109 -4.44 -4.47 8.78
C ILE A 109 -4.74 -3.22 7.96
N ALA A 110 -3.85 -2.25 7.97
CA ALA A 110 -3.97 -1.03 7.19
C ALA A 110 -2.79 -0.83 6.26
N ILE A 111 -3.05 -0.35 5.05
CA ILE A 111 -2.03 -0.11 4.03
C ILE A 111 -2.02 1.35 3.62
N GLY A 112 -0.85 1.95 3.56
CA GLY A 112 -0.64 3.30 3.05
C GLY A 112 0.37 3.29 1.91
N THR A 113 0.07 3.99 0.81
CA THR A 113 1.02 4.13 -0.31
C THR A 113 1.14 5.58 -0.79
N THR A 114 2.36 6.01 -1.10
CA THR A 114 2.65 7.31 -1.71
C THR A 114 3.94 7.23 -2.54
N ALA A 115 4.01 7.95 -3.65
CA ALA A 115 5.24 8.05 -4.43
C ALA A 115 5.32 9.38 -5.18
N GLY A 116 6.30 10.20 -4.81
CA GLY A 116 6.72 11.37 -5.57
C GLY A 116 7.97 11.08 -6.39
N ILE A 117 9.13 11.38 -5.81
CA ILE A 117 10.46 11.25 -6.40
C ILE A 117 11.19 10.06 -5.78
N GLY A 118 11.60 9.12 -6.63
CA GLY A 118 12.26 7.87 -6.22
C GLY A 118 11.31 6.67 -6.30
N ARG A 119 11.48 5.70 -5.39
CA ARG A 119 10.72 4.44 -5.41
C ARG A 119 9.41 4.47 -4.64
N GLY A 120 9.07 5.61 -4.04
CA GLY A 120 7.91 5.78 -3.19
C GLY A 120 8.03 5.08 -1.83
N GLY A 121 6.92 5.04 -1.11
CA GLY A 121 6.78 4.47 0.22
C GLY A 121 5.50 3.64 0.29
N ILE A 122 5.63 2.46 0.87
CA ILE A 122 4.55 1.52 1.17
C ILE A 122 4.66 1.20 2.65
N ALA A 123 3.55 1.24 3.38
CA ALA A 123 3.49 0.82 4.77
C ALA A 123 2.32 -0.14 4.98
N ILE A 124 2.58 -1.25 5.68
CA ILE A 124 1.58 -2.21 6.16
C ILE A 124 1.63 -2.15 7.68
N VAL A 125 0.50 -1.78 8.30
CA VAL A 125 0.39 -1.56 9.73
C VAL A 125 -0.62 -2.54 10.32
N THR A 126 -0.15 -3.40 11.22
CA THR A 126 -0.99 -4.29 12.04
C THR A 126 -0.99 -3.83 13.50
N ASN A 127 -1.55 -4.65 14.39
CA ASN A 127 -1.47 -4.41 15.84
C ASN A 127 -0.06 -4.67 16.38
N ASP A 128 0.64 -5.65 15.81
CA ASP A 128 1.93 -6.14 16.33
C ASP A 128 3.13 -5.62 15.53
N TYR A 129 2.91 -5.30 14.25
CA TYR A 129 3.99 -4.94 13.33
C TYR A 129 3.70 -3.68 12.51
N THR A 130 4.77 -3.03 12.07
CA THR A 130 4.76 -2.07 10.98
C THR A 130 5.85 -2.44 9.99
N ILE A 131 5.45 -2.79 8.77
CA ILE A 131 6.37 -3.07 7.67
C ILE A 131 6.41 -1.83 6.77
N ILE A 132 7.60 -1.31 6.52
CA ILE A 132 7.83 -0.17 5.64
C ILE A 132 8.72 -0.64 4.49
N THR A 133 8.33 -0.33 3.26
CA THR A 133 9.11 -0.64 2.06
C THR A 133 8.91 0.41 0.97
N THR A 134 9.47 0.12 -0.21
CA THR A 134 9.33 0.89 -1.44
C THR A 134 8.94 -0.05 -2.57
N SER A 135 8.55 0.49 -3.73
CA SER A 135 8.72 -0.28 -4.97
C SER A 135 10.22 -0.52 -5.26
N ASP A 136 10.53 -1.31 -6.27
CA ASP A 136 11.89 -1.52 -6.76
C ASP A 136 12.21 -0.64 -7.98
N ILE A 137 11.26 0.18 -8.44
CA ILE A 137 11.39 1.03 -9.62
C ILE A 137 11.41 2.51 -9.20
N ALA A 138 12.51 3.20 -9.48
CA ALA A 138 12.61 4.63 -9.26
C ALA A 138 11.93 5.39 -10.41
N SER A 139 11.18 6.44 -10.10
CA SER A 139 10.61 7.36 -11.09
C SER A 139 10.36 8.73 -10.44
N ASP A 140 10.02 9.74 -11.25
CA ASP A 140 9.73 11.10 -10.79
C ASP A 140 8.34 11.53 -11.26
N LEU A 141 7.42 11.74 -10.30
CA LEU A 141 6.05 12.16 -10.58
C LEU A 141 5.95 13.53 -11.28
N ARG A 142 7.00 14.35 -11.23
CA ARG A 142 7.05 15.66 -11.89
C ARG A 142 7.28 15.54 -13.39
N GLU A 143 7.80 14.41 -13.84
CA GLU A 143 8.10 14.14 -15.24
C GLU A 143 6.89 13.52 -15.94
N ASN A 144 6.70 13.88 -17.22
CA ASN A 144 5.65 13.27 -18.03
C ASN A 144 6.12 11.93 -18.62
N ASN A 145 6.49 10.98 -17.75
CA ASN A 145 6.96 9.65 -18.11
C ASN A 145 5.97 8.58 -17.65
N SER A 146 4.89 8.41 -18.40
CA SER A 146 3.82 7.47 -18.04
C SER A 146 4.27 6.02 -17.94
N GLU A 147 5.27 5.61 -18.71
CA GLU A 147 5.77 4.24 -18.73
C GLU A 147 6.46 3.88 -17.41
N GLU A 148 7.44 4.68 -16.97
CA GLU A 148 8.12 4.44 -15.69
C GLU A 148 7.18 4.58 -14.49
N LEU A 149 6.25 5.55 -14.54
CA LEU A 149 5.24 5.72 -13.51
C LEU A 149 4.32 4.48 -13.42
N PHE A 150 3.97 3.90 -14.56
CA PHE A 150 3.19 2.67 -14.63
C PHE A 150 3.98 1.48 -14.09
N GLN A 151 5.23 1.28 -14.51
CA GLN A 151 6.10 0.21 -14.00
C GLN A 151 6.29 0.31 -12.47
N ARG A 152 6.46 1.52 -11.95
CA ARG A 152 6.53 1.78 -10.50
C ARG A 152 5.23 1.42 -9.79
N GLN A 153 4.08 1.79 -10.37
CA GLN A 153 2.77 1.42 -9.85
C GLN A 153 2.62 -0.10 -9.77
N GLU A 154 2.81 -0.81 -10.88
CA GLU A 154 2.58 -2.26 -10.97
C GLU A 154 3.48 -3.01 -9.99
N ASN A 155 4.78 -2.68 -9.97
CA ASN A 155 5.71 -3.28 -9.02
C ASN A 155 5.33 -2.98 -7.55
N GLY A 156 4.90 -1.75 -7.24
CA GLY A 156 4.47 -1.39 -5.89
C GLY A 156 3.23 -2.15 -5.42
N ILE A 157 2.27 -2.40 -6.32
CA ILE A 157 1.06 -3.18 -6.03
C ILE A 157 1.45 -4.63 -5.77
N GLU A 158 2.14 -5.27 -6.72
CA GLU A 158 2.55 -6.66 -6.63
C GLU A 158 3.36 -6.91 -5.34
N LYS A 159 4.36 -6.07 -5.08
CA LYS A 159 5.21 -6.21 -3.89
C LYS A 159 4.42 -6.04 -2.60
N CYS A 160 3.52 -5.06 -2.51
CA CYS A 160 2.69 -4.86 -1.32
C CYS A 160 1.78 -6.08 -1.06
N VAL A 161 1.15 -6.61 -2.11
CA VAL A 161 0.25 -7.77 -1.98
C VAL A 161 1.07 -9.00 -1.56
N LYS A 162 2.25 -9.24 -2.15
CA LYS A 162 3.14 -10.34 -1.75
C LYS A 162 3.54 -10.28 -0.28
N ILE A 163 3.95 -9.11 0.21
CA ILE A 163 4.32 -8.94 1.63
C ILE A 163 3.14 -9.28 2.54
N LEU A 164 1.93 -8.82 2.20
CA LEU A 164 0.75 -9.15 2.99
C LEU A 164 0.43 -10.65 2.96
N LEU A 165 0.55 -11.31 1.81
CA LEU A 165 0.33 -12.75 1.70
C LEU A 165 1.34 -13.56 2.52
N PHE A 166 2.62 -13.17 2.52
CA PHE A 166 3.63 -13.77 3.41
C PHE A 166 3.35 -13.49 4.88
N LEU A 167 2.96 -12.26 5.22
CA LEU A 167 2.63 -11.87 6.60
C LEU A 167 1.46 -12.69 7.15
N LEU A 168 0.42 -12.91 6.35
CA LEU A 168 -0.74 -13.74 6.73
C LEU A 168 -0.39 -15.23 6.93
N ASN A 169 0.76 -15.67 6.40
CA ASN A 169 1.27 -17.03 6.57
C ASN A 169 2.46 -17.10 7.55
N ASP A 170 2.70 -16.03 8.31
CA ASP A 170 3.83 -15.92 9.26
C ASP A 170 5.22 -16.17 8.61
N ASP A 171 5.35 -15.95 7.30
CA ASP A 171 6.60 -16.16 6.55
C ASP A 171 7.45 -14.88 6.53
N PHE A 172 8.02 -14.56 7.69
CA PHE A 172 8.89 -13.40 7.85
C PHE A 172 10.21 -13.53 7.10
N ASP A 173 10.75 -14.74 6.93
CA ASP A 173 11.98 -15.00 6.17
C ASP A 173 11.82 -14.52 4.72
N SER A 174 10.70 -14.84 4.07
CA SER A 174 10.39 -14.35 2.73
C SER A 174 10.24 -12.83 2.67
N ILE A 175 9.63 -12.21 3.69
CA ILE A 175 9.50 -10.73 3.76
C ILE A 175 10.88 -10.08 3.91
N GLU A 176 11.71 -10.57 4.81
CA GLU A 176 13.06 -10.02 5.08
C GLU A 176 14.00 -10.18 3.88
N SER A 177 13.79 -11.20 3.04
CA SER A 177 14.55 -11.40 1.81
C SER A 177 14.26 -10.35 0.72
N MET A 178 13.15 -9.61 0.83
CA MET A 178 12.78 -8.61 -0.17
C MET A 178 13.58 -7.30 -0.04
N ASN A 179 13.79 -6.64 -1.17
CA ASN A 179 14.54 -5.39 -1.22
C ASN A 179 13.86 -4.26 -0.42
N ASN A 180 14.67 -3.43 0.25
CA ASN A 180 14.23 -2.19 0.91
C ASN A 180 13.15 -2.39 1.99
N ILE A 181 13.18 -3.51 2.72
CA ILE A 181 12.24 -3.80 3.81
C ILE A 181 12.76 -3.30 5.14
N LYS A 182 11.85 -2.79 5.97
CA LYS A 182 12.06 -2.57 7.39
C LYS A 182 10.83 -3.06 8.16
N ILE A 183 11.02 -4.03 9.05
CA ILE A 183 9.99 -4.52 9.97
C ILE A 183 10.21 -3.88 11.35
N ILE A 184 9.14 -3.44 11.98
CA ILE A 184 9.15 -2.81 13.31
C ILE A 184 8.09 -3.51 14.16
N GLU A 185 8.51 -4.18 15.22
CA GLU A 185 7.63 -4.75 16.26
C GLU A 185 7.16 -3.63 17.21
N LYS A 186 5.93 -3.75 17.73
CA LYS A 186 5.26 -2.71 18.55
C LYS A 186 5.19 -3.03 20.03
#